data_AF-A0A963K2E2-F1
#
_entry.id   AF-A0A963K2E2-F1
#
_cell.length_a   1.000
_cell.length_b   1.000
_cell.length_c   1.000
_cell.angle_alpha   90.00
_cell.angle_beta   90.00
_cell.angle_gamma   90.00
#
_symmetry.space_group_name_H-M   'P 1'
#
loop_
_entity.id
_entity.type
_entity.pdbx_description
1 polymer ?
#
loop_
_entity_poly.entity_id
_entity_poly.type
_entity_poly.pdbx_seq_one_letter_code
_entity_poly.pdbx_strand_id
1 'polypeptide(L)'
;AHRRVYHMIAGRGVADLDLEADPRAKRVFGDEPVKVYDFFKDEFFGMERTLEKIVRYFHAAAMGGEEARQVLYFMGPVGSGKSSLMERLKRGLEELEPIFVIDGSPNYSNPLCLIPRHLRPAFEEMLGVRIEGDIDPITRHRLMTEFKGEYEKMPVRTMSFSIRGRRGVGVVPPVDPNNQDTSVLIGSEDISKLDRYSEGDPRVLELSGAFNVGNRGLVEFIEVFKNETEYLHTMITATQEKMVPAPGRHGTVYVDTCIVAHSNEAEWQKFKADHTNEAILDRIVVVKVPYNLRLSEEVKIYRKFLGRSKFEAVIAPHTLEIASMFAILSRLEPSAKCDLMTKLKIYKARRSWRRAGRRS
;
A
#
# COMPACT_ATOMS: atom_id res chain seq x y z
N ALA A 1 -6.12 2.85 -10.22
CA ALA A 1 -5.08 2.92 -9.17
C ALA A 1 -3.96 1.88 -9.32
N HIS A 2 -4.23 0.56 -9.33
CA HIS A 2 -3.20 -0.50 -9.31
C HIS A 2 -2.12 -0.35 -10.39
N ARG A 3 -2.53 -0.13 -11.64
CA ARG A 3 -1.62 0.13 -12.77
C ARG A 3 -0.66 1.30 -12.51
N ARG A 4 -1.11 2.35 -11.82
CA ARG A 4 -0.27 3.50 -11.48
C ARG A 4 0.80 3.11 -10.46
N VAL A 5 0.42 2.40 -9.40
CA VAL A 5 1.36 1.96 -8.36
C VAL A 5 2.39 0.98 -8.95
N TYR A 6 1.96 0.06 -9.83
CA TYR A 6 2.88 -0.82 -10.54
C TYR A 6 3.91 -0.05 -11.37
N HIS A 7 3.46 0.86 -12.25
CA HIS A 7 4.35 1.66 -13.11
C HIS A 7 5.24 2.61 -12.30
N MET A 8 4.75 3.15 -11.19
CA MET A 8 5.55 3.95 -10.26
C MET A 8 6.73 3.15 -9.71
N ILE A 9 6.54 1.87 -9.39
CA ILE A 9 7.59 1.01 -8.85
C ILE A 9 8.52 0.53 -9.98
N ALA A 10 7.95 -0.11 -11.01
CA ALA A 10 8.72 -0.75 -12.07
C ALA A 10 9.38 0.26 -13.02
N GLY A 11 8.75 1.42 -13.23
CA GLY A 11 9.26 2.48 -14.12
C GLY A 11 10.54 3.15 -13.62
N ARG A 12 10.93 2.96 -12.36
CA ARG A 12 12.21 3.45 -11.82
C ARG A 12 13.41 2.58 -12.20
N GLY A 13 13.17 1.39 -12.72
CA GLY A 13 14.21 0.41 -13.03
C GLY A 13 13.99 -0.92 -12.31
N VAL A 14 14.13 -2.00 -13.08
CA VAL A 14 14.09 -3.38 -12.61
C VAL A 14 15.32 -4.08 -13.15
N ALA A 15 16.05 -4.76 -12.27
CA ALA A 15 17.22 -5.55 -12.62
C ALA A 15 17.05 -6.97 -12.10
N ASP A 16 17.39 -7.96 -12.92
CA ASP A 16 17.53 -9.34 -12.47
C ASP A 16 18.87 -9.48 -11.72
N LEU A 17 18.82 -10.11 -10.55
CA LEU A 17 20.00 -10.38 -9.76
C LEU A 17 20.78 -11.53 -10.41
N ASP A 18 21.99 -11.26 -10.90
CA ASP A 18 22.86 -12.29 -11.45
C ASP A 18 23.41 -13.19 -10.33
N LEU A 19 22.76 -14.34 -10.16
CA LEU A 19 23.13 -15.33 -9.14
C LEU A 19 24.41 -16.09 -9.51
N GLU A 20 24.80 -16.14 -10.79
CA GLU A 20 26.05 -16.79 -11.20
C GLU A 20 27.25 -15.90 -10.87
N ALA A 21 27.11 -14.58 -11.04
CA ALA A 21 28.12 -13.60 -10.67
C ALA A 21 28.22 -13.33 -9.15
N ASP A 22 27.15 -13.55 -8.38
CA ASP A 22 27.16 -13.40 -6.91
C ASP A 22 26.96 -14.74 -6.16
N PRO A 23 28.06 -15.42 -5.75
CA PRO A 23 28.02 -16.64 -4.95
C PRO A 23 27.30 -16.50 -3.60
N ARG A 24 27.16 -15.28 -3.05
CA ARG A 24 26.38 -15.05 -1.82
C ARG A 24 24.89 -15.05 -2.13
N ALA A 25 24.48 -14.37 -3.19
CA ALA A 25 23.11 -14.37 -3.64
C ALA A 25 22.63 -15.78 -4.00
N LYS A 26 23.44 -16.57 -4.74
CA LYS A 26 23.13 -17.97 -5.07
C LYS A 26 22.90 -18.86 -3.83
N ARG A 27 23.60 -18.61 -2.73
CA ARG A 27 23.38 -19.36 -1.48
C ARG A 27 22.08 -18.97 -0.77
N VAL A 28 21.62 -17.73 -0.94
CA VAL A 28 20.41 -17.21 -0.29
C VAL A 28 19.16 -17.56 -1.09
N PHE A 29 19.25 -17.46 -2.41
CA PHE A 29 18.12 -17.61 -3.33
C PHE A 29 18.11 -18.94 -4.08
N GLY A 30 19.20 -19.71 -4.02
CA GLY A 30 19.33 -20.95 -4.79
C GLY A 30 19.43 -20.63 -6.29
N ASP A 31 18.64 -21.32 -7.08
CA ASP A 31 18.49 -21.09 -8.52
C ASP A 31 17.19 -20.31 -8.84
N GLU A 32 16.47 -19.79 -7.83
CA GLU A 32 15.28 -18.97 -8.06
C GLU A 32 15.67 -17.58 -8.55
N PRO A 33 15.16 -17.11 -9.70
CA PRO A 33 15.42 -15.75 -10.17
C PRO A 33 14.87 -14.73 -9.18
N VAL A 34 15.62 -13.66 -8.94
CA VAL A 34 15.21 -12.58 -8.02
C VAL A 34 15.33 -11.24 -8.71
N LYS A 35 14.26 -10.46 -8.66
CA LYS A 35 14.22 -9.10 -9.19
C LYS A 35 14.51 -8.07 -8.11
N VAL A 36 15.38 -7.13 -8.45
CA VAL A 36 15.67 -5.94 -7.65
C VAL A 36 15.00 -4.74 -8.30
N TYR A 37 14.27 -3.98 -7.51
CA TYR A 37 13.52 -2.81 -7.95
C TYR A 37 14.21 -1.56 -7.41
N ASP A 38 14.68 -0.68 -8.29
CA ASP A 38 15.43 0.52 -7.91
C ASP A 38 14.60 1.45 -7.01
N PHE A 39 13.27 1.42 -7.14
CA PHE A 39 12.32 2.12 -6.26
C PHE A 39 12.54 1.86 -4.76
N PHE A 40 13.01 0.66 -4.37
CA PHE A 40 13.21 0.24 -2.98
C PHE A 40 14.68 0.15 -2.54
N LYS A 41 15.62 0.18 -3.49
CA LYS A 41 17.01 -0.24 -3.32
C LYS A 41 17.78 0.49 -2.22
N ASP A 42 17.56 1.78 -2.06
CA ASP A 42 18.28 2.61 -1.06
C ASP A 42 17.64 2.58 0.32
N GLU A 43 16.45 1.97 0.43
CA GLU A 43 15.64 2.04 1.65
C GLU A 43 15.39 0.69 2.31
N PHE A 44 15.35 -0.39 1.54
CA PHE A 44 14.98 -1.72 2.01
C PHE A 44 16.09 -2.71 1.71
N PHE A 45 16.66 -3.28 2.77
CA PHE A 45 17.74 -4.25 2.70
C PHE A 45 17.24 -5.54 3.32
N GLY A 46 17.53 -6.69 2.71
CA GLY A 46 17.07 -7.96 3.28
C GLY A 46 15.73 -8.48 2.75
N MET A 47 15.02 -7.73 1.90
CA MET A 47 13.58 -7.90 1.66
C MET A 47 13.18 -8.23 0.21
N GLU A 48 14.12 -8.64 -0.64
CA GLU A 48 13.95 -8.81 -2.09
C GLU A 48 12.74 -9.71 -2.43
N ARG A 49 12.64 -10.89 -1.81
CA ARG A 49 11.49 -11.81 -1.99
C ARG A 49 10.16 -11.20 -1.55
N THR A 50 10.16 -10.39 -0.50
CA THR A 50 8.95 -9.70 -0.02
C THR A 50 8.55 -8.61 -1.02
N LEU A 51 9.50 -7.79 -1.46
CA LEU A 51 9.29 -6.74 -2.45
C LEU A 51 8.79 -7.32 -3.78
N GLU A 52 9.37 -8.42 -4.25
CA GLU A 52 8.93 -9.09 -5.46
C GLU A 52 7.47 -9.56 -5.37
N LYS A 53 7.03 -10.11 -4.23
CA LYS A 53 5.63 -10.47 -4.02
C LYS A 53 4.69 -9.26 -4.08
N ILE A 54 5.10 -8.14 -3.48
CA ILE A 54 4.36 -6.87 -3.54
C ILE A 54 4.22 -6.39 -4.98
N VAL A 55 5.33 -6.39 -5.74
CA VAL A 55 5.31 -5.94 -7.14
C VAL A 55 4.51 -6.89 -8.01
N ARG A 56 4.60 -8.20 -7.77
CA ARG A 56 3.80 -9.22 -8.48
C ARG A 56 2.31 -9.02 -8.27
N TYR A 57 1.89 -8.71 -7.03
CA TYR A 57 0.51 -8.34 -6.74
C TYR A 57 0.06 -7.14 -7.57
N PHE A 58 0.84 -6.04 -7.56
CA PHE A 58 0.48 -4.84 -8.33
C PHE A 58 0.51 -5.08 -9.84
N HIS A 59 1.42 -5.92 -10.34
CA HIS A 59 1.46 -6.32 -11.75
C HIS A 59 0.21 -7.11 -12.15
N ALA A 60 -0.15 -8.14 -11.40
CA ALA A 60 -1.34 -8.95 -11.68
C ALA A 60 -2.61 -8.10 -11.61
N ALA A 61 -2.74 -7.25 -10.58
CA ALA A 61 -3.84 -6.30 -10.46
C ALA A 61 -3.87 -5.26 -11.60
N ALA A 62 -2.71 -4.79 -12.08
CA ALA A 62 -2.63 -3.87 -13.21
C ALA A 62 -3.10 -4.50 -14.54
N MET A 63 -2.98 -5.83 -14.66
CA MET A 63 -3.46 -6.62 -15.80
C MET A 63 -4.93 -7.05 -15.66
N GLY A 64 -5.62 -6.62 -14.60
CA GLY A 64 -7.02 -7.00 -14.36
C GLY A 64 -7.21 -8.40 -13.77
N GLY A 65 -6.17 -8.96 -13.15
CA GLY A 65 -6.25 -10.22 -12.39
C GLY A 65 -7.08 -10.12 -11.11
N GLU A 66 -7.30 -11.25 -10.45
CA GLU A 66 -8.11 -11.33 -9.21
C GLU A 66 -7.54 -10.45 -8.09
N GLU A 67 -6.22 -10.24 -8.06
CA GLU A 67 -5.54 -9.36 -7.12
C GLU A 67 -6.09 -7.92 -7.12
N ALA A 68 -6.65 -7.45 -8.25
CA ALA A 68 -7.29 -6.14 -8.33
C ALA A 68 -8.55 -6.04 -7.44
N ARG A 69 -9.14 -7.18 -7.06
CA ARG A 69 -10.32 -7.34 -6.21
C ARG A 69 -9.99 -7.90 -4.83
N GLN A 70 -8.73 -7.83 -4.42
CA GLN A 70 -8.28 -8.29 -3.11
C GLN A 70 -7.49 -7.18 -2.40
N VAL A 71 -7.49 -7.22 -1.07
CA VAL A 71 -6.70 -6.31 -0.23
C VAL A 71 -5.28 -6.84 -0.12
N LEU A 72 -4.28 -5.99 -0.38
CA LEU A 72 -2.89 -6.34 -0.12
C LEU A 72 -2.60 -6.20 1.37
N TYR A 73 -2.25 -7.28 2.05
CA TYR A 73 -2.04 -7.28 3.49
C TYR A 73 -0.59 -7.59 3.86
N PHE A 74 0.05 -6.67 4.59
CA PHE A 74 1.39 -6.84 5.14
C PHE A 74 1.34 -7.44 6.53
N MET A 75 1.85 -8.67 6.64
CA MET A 75 1.90 -9.42 7.88
C MET A 75 3.34 -9.54 8.37
N GLY A 76 3.57 -9.25 9.64
CA GLY A 76 4.89 -9.49 10.23
C GLY A 76 5.02 -8.95 11.65
N PRO A 77 6.17 -9.16 12.30
CA PRO A 77 6.39 -8.71 13.66
C PRO A 77 6.60 -7.19 13.75
N VAL A 78 6.54 -6.64 14.97
CA VAL A 78 6.74 -5.21 15.20
C VAL A 78 8.15 -4.80 14.75
N GLY A 79 8.27 -3.66 14.06
CA GLY A 79 9.58 -3.19 13.58
C GLY A 79 10.13 -3.94 12.35
N SER A 80 9.37 -4.82 11.69
CA SER A 80 9.81 -5.49 10.45
C SER A 80 9.80 -4.61 9.19
N GLY A 81 9.44 -3.33 9.32
CA GLY A 81 9.45 -2.37 8.20
C GLY A 81 8.14 -2.27 7.41
N LYS A 82 7.02 -2.84 7.88
CA LYS A 82 5.70 -2.74 7.23
C LYS A 82 5.24 -1.30 6.99
N SER A 83 5.23 -0.47 8.04
CA SER A 83 4.85 0.94 7.92
C SER A 83 5.85 1.73 7.07
N SER A 84 7.14 1.37 7.12
CA SER A 84 8.15 1.97 6.24
C SER A 84 7.89 1.65 4.76
N LEU A 85 7.49 0.41 4.43
CA LEU A 85 7.09 0.02 3.08
C LEU A 85 5.88 0.84 2.61
N MET A 86 4.85 0.95 3.45
CA MET A 86 3.69 1.76 3.14
C MET A 86 4.05 3.23 2.91
N GLU A 87 4.86 3.80 3.81
CA GLU A 87 5.33 5.18 3.69
C GLU A 87 6.13 5.41 2.41
N ARG A 88 6.92 4.42 1.97
CA ARG A 88 7.60 4.50 0.68
C ARG A 88 6.62 4.48 -0.50
N LEU A 89 5.58 3.65 -0.47
CA LEU A 89 4.56 3.62 -1.51
C LEU A 89 3.81 4.96 -1.60
N LYS A 90 3.41 5.52 -0.46
CA LYS A 90 2.73 6.82 -0.38
C LYS A 90 3.62 7.96 -0.88
N ARG A 91 4.88 8.05 -0.44
CA ARG A 91 5.84 9.03 -0.97
C ARG A 91 6.10 8.85 -2.46
N GLY A 92 6.13 7.61 -2.93
CA GLY A 92 6.21 7.31 -4.36
C GLY A 92 5.07 7.94 -5.16
N LEU A 93 3.84 7.97 -4.61
CA LEU A 93 2.71 8.62 -5.27
C LEU A 93 2.88 10.14 -5.32
N GLU A 94 3.37 10.77 -4.25
CA GLU A 94 3.66 12.22 -4.23
C GLU A 94 4.76 12.63 -5.23
N GLU A 95 5.66 11.70 -5.56
CA GLU A 95 6.73 11.87 -6.56
C GLU A 95 6.24 11.71 -8.01
N LEU A 96 4.98 11.34 -8.25
CA LEU A 96 4.42 11.19 -9.59
C LEU A 96 3.99 12.53 -10.19
N GLU A 97 4.00 12.59 -11.52
CA GLU A 97 3.39 13.69 -12.26
C GLU A 97 1.89 13.86 -11.92
N PRO A 98 1.39 15.11 -11.89
CA PRO A 98 -0.01 15.39 -11.66
C PRO A 98 -0.94 14.64 -12.62
N ILE A 99 -2.10 14.20 -12.12
CA ILE A 99 -3.11 13.50 -12.90
C ILE A 99 -4.30 14.42 -13.20
N PHE A 100 -4.99 14.17 -14.31
CA PHE A 100 -6.25 14.85 -14.61
C PHE A 100 -7.39 14.30 -13.75
N VAL A 101 -8.20 15.22 -13.24
CA VAL A 101 -9.40 14.98 -12.41
C VAL A 101 -10.49 15.98 -12.79
N ILE A 102 -11.76 15.60 -12.62
CA ILE A 102 -12.87 16.54 -12.79
C ILE A 102 -12.75 17.62 -11.74
N ASP A 103 -12.78 18.89 -12.16
CA ASP A 103 -12.65 20.01 -11.23
C ASP A 103 -13.83 20.03 -10.25
N GLY A 104 -13.57 20.35 -8.98
CA GLY A 104 -14.55 20.32 -7.89
C GLY A 104 -15.15 18.95 -7.53
N SER A 105 -14.70 17.84 -8.13
CA SER A 105 -15.11 16.49 -7.67
C SER A 105 -14.43 16.16 -6.34
N PRO A 106 -15.19 15.83 -5.27
CA PRO A 106 -14.62 15.44 -3.97
C PRO A 106 -13.89 14.09 -4.04
N ASN A 107 -14.29 13.24 -4.99
CA ASN A 107 -13.70 11.93 -5.22
C ASN A 107 -12.55 11.96 -6.22
N TYR A 108 -12.12 13.13 -6.70
CA TYR A 108 -11.08 13.24 -7.72
C TYR A 108 -11.40 12.39 -8.97
N SER A 109 -12.67 12.35 -9.36
CA SER A 109 -13.19 11.46 -10.39
C SER A 109 -12.40 11.55 -11.70
N ASN A 110 -12.25 10.40 -12.37
CA ASN A 110 -11.63 10.31 -13.68
C ASN A 110 -12.42 11.17 -14.70
N PRO A 111 -11.79 12.09 -15.45
CA PRO A 111 -12.47 12.85 -16.50
C PRO A 111 -13.14 11.95 -17.55
N LEU A 112 -12.58 10.77 -17.82
CA LEU A 112 -13.19 9.81 -18.76
C LEU A 112 -14.57 9.31 -18.28
N CYS A 113 -14.89 9.40 -16.99
CA CYS A 113 -16.21 9.05 -16.48
C CYS A 113 -17.31 10.04 -16.92
N LEU A 114 -16.94 11.22 -17.47
CA LEU A 114 -17.89 12.13 -18.12
C LEU A 114 -18.37 11.59 -19.47
N ILE A 115 -17.68 10.63 -20.09
CA ILE A 115 -18.15 10.04 -21.36
C ILE A 115 -19.44 9.24 -21.07
N PRO A 116 -20.56 9.58 -21.74
CA PRO A 116 -21.81 8.85 -21.60
C PRO A 116 -21.62 7.35 -21.87
N ARG A 117 -22.29 6.49 -21.08
CA ARG A 117 -22.08 5.04 -21.12
C ARG A 117 -22.23 4.42 -22.51
N HIS A 118 -23.15 4.93 -23.33
CA HIS A 118 -23.41 4.44 -24.69
C HIS A 118 -22.28 4.79 -25.69
N LEU A 119 -21.46 5.82 -25.40
CA LEU A 119 -20.32 6.21 -26.24
C LEU A 119 -19.01 5.58 -25.78
N ARG A 120 -18.93 5.06 -24.55
CA ARG A 120 -17.69 4.51 -23.99
C ARG A 120 -17.04 3.46 -24.90
N PRO A 121 -17.74 2.46 -25.48
CA PRO A 121 -17.09 1.47 -26.32
C PRO A 121 -16.28 2.07 -27.49
N ALA A 122 -16.83 3.09 -28.15
CA ALA A 122 -16.14 3.77 -29.25
C ALA A 122 -14.89 4.52 -28.77
N PHE A 123 -14.99 5.24 -27.64
CA PHE A 123 -13.84 5.95 -27.07
C PHE A 123 -12.78 5.00 -26.49
N GLU A 124 -13.20 3.88 -25.90
CA GLU A 124 -12.30 2.84 -25.39
C GLU A 124 -11.45 2.25 -26.53
N GLU A 125 -12.07 1.98 -27.69
CA GLU A 125 -11.37 1.53 -28.90
C GLU A 125 -10.41 2.61 -29.43
N MET A 126 -10.88 3.87 -29.56
CA MET A 126 -10.06 4.97 -30.09
C MET A 126 -8.85 5.29 -29.21
N LEU A 127 -9.00 5.24 -27.89
CA LEU A 127 -7.97 5.64 -26.93
C LEU A 127 -7.13 4.45 -26.45
N GLY A 128 -7.56 3.21 -26.70
CA GLY A 128 -6.91 2.00 -26.17
C GLY A 128 -6.93 1.93 -24.64
N VAL A 129 -7.98 2.48 -24.00
CA VAL A 129 -8.16 2.49 -22.54
C VAL A 129 -9.53 1.97 -22.17
N ARG A 130 -9.66 1.45 -20.96
CA ARG A 130 -10.96 1.05 -20.39
C ARG A 130 -11.50 2.16 -19.48
N ILE A 131 -12.77 2.49 -19.61
CA ILE A 131 -13.47 3.52 -18.85
C ILE A 131 -14.37 2.85 -17.81
N GLU A 132 -13.81 2.67 -16.62
CA GLU A 132 -14.51 2.06 -15.47
C GLU A 132 -15.09 3.13 -14.54
N GLY A 133 -16.22 2.79 -13.91
CA GLY A 133 -16.86 3.61 -12.89
C GLY A 133 -17.76 4.74 -13.41
N ASP A 134 -18.13 5.64 -12.50
CA ASP A 134 -19.02 6.78 -12.77
C ASP A 134 -18.58 8.03 -11.97
N ILE A 135 -19.15 9.18 -12.33
CA ILE A 135 -19.01 10.41 -11.56
C ILE A 135 -19.76 10.31 -10.22
N ASP A 136 -19.19 10.92 -9.18
CA ASP A 136 -19.77 10.94 -7.84
C ASP A 136 -21.10 11.75 -7.79
N PRO A 137 -21.94 11.56 -6.75
CA PRO A 137 -23.24 12.21 -6.67
C PRO A 137 -23.19 13.75 -6.73
N ILE A 138 -22.18 14.38 -6.11
CA ILE A 138 -22.01 15.84 -6.10
C ILE A 138 -21.65 16.33 -7.50
N THR A 139 -20.69 15.68 -8.15
CA THR A 139 -20.30 15.99 -9.53
C THR A 139 -21.45 15.78 -10.52
N ARG A 140 -22.25 14.71 -10.33
CA ARG A 140 -23.44 14.44 -11.14
C ARG A 140 -24.49 15.52 -10.98
N HIS A 141 -24.77 15.94 -9.74
CA HIS A 141 -25.69 17.04 -9.48
C HIS A 141 -25.22 18.30 -10.21
N ARG A 142 -23.93 18.66 -10.09
CA ARG A 142 -23.35 19.83 -10.75
C ARG A 142 -23.49 19.79 -12.27
N LEU A 143 -23.21 18.65 -12.89
CA LEU A 143 -23.37 18.45 -14.33
C LEU A 143 -24.81 18.76 -14.79
N MET A 144 -25.81 18.29 -14.05
CA MET A 144 -27.22 18.45 -14.42
C MET A 144 -27.73 19.87 -14.19
N THR A 145 -27.29 20.53 -13.12
CA THR A 145 -27.83 21.84 -12.72
C THR A 145 -27.05 23.02 -13.31
N GLU A 146 -25.73 23.03 -13.18
CA GLU A 146 -24.88 24.14 -13.63
C GLU A 146 -24.54 24.03 -15.12
N PHE A 147 -24.25 22.81 -15.58
CA PHE A 147 -23.82 22.54 -16.96
C PHE A 147 -24.95 22.00 -17.85
N LYS A 148 -26.18 21.88 -17.33
CA LYS A 148 -27.38 21.47 -18.08
C LYS A 148 -27.24 20.15 -18.85
N GLY A 149 -26.40 19.23 -18.35
CA GLY A 149 -26.13 17.94 -18.99
C GLY A 149 -25.11 18.00 -20.14
N GLU A 150 -24.45 19.13 -20.37
CA GLU A 150 -23.39 19.28 -21.37
C GLU A 150 -22.05 18.79 -20.80
N TYR A 151 -21.78 17.48 -20.98
CA TYR A 151 -20.62 16.79 -20.43
C TYR A 151 -19.28 17.40 -20.86
N GLU A 152 -19.21 17.91 -22.09
CA GLU A 152 -18.03 18.52 -22.70
C GLU A 152 -17.64 19.87 -22.08
N LYS A 153 -18.57 20.53 -21.38
CA LYS A 153 -18.31 21.80 -20.70
C LYS A 153 -17.76 21.62 -19.28
N MET A 154 -17.78 20.41 -18.73
CA MET A 154 -17.31 20.16 -17.38
C MET A 154 -15.79 20.40 -17.28
N PRO A 155 -15.33 21.31 -16.40
CA PRO A 155 -13.93 21.63 -16.29
C PRO A 155 -13.12 20.45 -15.73
N VAL A 156 -11.92 20.31 -16.27
CA VAL A 156 -10.92 19.33 -15.84
C VAL A 156 -9.69 20.10 -15.36
N ARG A 157 -9.09 19.65 -14.27
CA ARG A 157 -7.83 20.20 -13.75
C ARG A 157 -6.82 19.09 -13.48
N THR A 158 -5.57 19.48 -13.26
CA THR A 158 -4.55 18.57 -12.76
C THR A 158 -4.58 18.52 -11.23
N MET A 159 -4.10 17.41 -10.67
CA MET A 159 -3.97 17.16 -9.25
C MET A 159 -2.71 16.36 -8.98
N SER A 160 -1.83 16.88 -8.11
CA SER A 160 -0.76 16.07 -7.51
C SER A 160 -1.26 15.31 -6.29
N PHE A 161 -0.71 14.12 -6.09
CA PHE A 161 -0.94 13.35 -4.87
C PHE A 161 -0.37 14.08 -3.66
N SER A 162 -1.05 13.95 -2.52
CA SER A 162 -0.53 14.46 -1.25
C SER A 162 -1.07 13.67 -0.08
N ILE A 163 -0.16 13.17 0.75
CA ILE A 163 -0.48 12.52 2.02
C ILE A 163 -1.08 13.56 2.97
N ARG A 164 -0.38 14.69 3.17
CA ARG A 164 -0.83 15.77 4.06
C ARG A 164 -2.14 16.40 3.59
N GLY A 165 -2.28 16.59 2.27
CA GLY A 165 -3.46 17.17 1.66
C GLY A 165 -4.63 16.21 1.49
N ARG A 166 -4.49 14.92 1.86
CA ARG A 166 -5.49 13.86 1.62
C ARG A 166 -5.96 13.88 0.15
N ARG A 167 -5.01 13.83 -0.78
CA ARG A 167 -5.26 13.81 -2.23
C ARG A 167 -4.69 12.53 -2.83
N GLY A 168 -5.57 11.59 -3.16
CA GLY A 168 -5.23 10.25 -3.64
C GLY A 168 -4.52 9.38 -2.61
N VAL A 169 -4.51 9.78 -1.33
CA VAL A 169 -3.99 8.97 -0.22
C VAL A 169 -4.96 9.07 0.95
N GLY A 170 -5.56 7.94 1.31
CA GLY A 170 -6.40 7.77 2.49
C GLY A 170 -5.66 6.95 3.55
N VAL A 171 -5.84 7.29 4.82
CA VAL A 171 -5.27 6.55 5.95
C VAL A 171 -6.37 6.32 6.97
N VAL A 172 -6.59 5.05 7.32
CA VAL A 172 -7.55 4.61 8.32
C VAL A 172 -6.77 4.11 9.53
N PRO A 173 -6.73 4.90 10.63
CA PRO A 173 -6.15 4.44 11.89
C PRO A 173 -7.04 3.35 12.53
N PRO A 174 -6.52 2.58 13.50
CA PRO A 174 -7.38 1.71 14.30
C PRO A 174 -8.41 2.56 15.04
N VAL A 175 -9.69 2.22 14.87
CA VAL A 175 -10.80 2.93 15.49
C VAL A 175 -11.06 2.35 16.88
N ASP A 176 -11.36 3.21 17.85
CA ASP A 176 -11.75 2.76 19.19
C ASP A 176 -13.06 1.97 19.10
N PRO A 177 -13.16 0.78 19.71
CA PRO A 177 -14.40 0.01 19.78
C PRO A 177 -15.64 0.82 20.20
N ASN A 178 -15.46 1.85 21.03
CA ASN A 178 -16.56 2.64 21.57
C ASN A 178 -16.98 3.82 20.68
N ASN A 179 -16.23 4.13 19.61
CA ASN A 179 -16.49 5.29 18.76
C ASN A 179 -16.35 4.93 17.28
N GLN A 180 -17.24 4.05 16.83
CA GLN A 180 -17.18 3.47 15.50
C GLN A 180 -18.08 4.20 14.51
N ASP A 181 -17.58 5.34 14.04
CA ASP A 181 -18.25 6.09 12.98
C ASP A 181 -17.71 5.69 11.60
N THR A 182 -18.53 4.98 10.81
CA THR A 182 -18.18 4.60 9.44
C THR A 182 -17.91 5.81 8.55
N SER A 183 -18.22 7.03 8.99
CA SER A 183 -17.87 8.27 8.30
C SER A 183 -16.37 8.41 8.02
N VAL A 184 -15.51 7.82 8.84
CA VAL A 184 -14.05 7.78 8.60
C VAL A 184 -13.73 7.09 7.27
N LEU A 185 -14.55 6.13 6.85
CA LEU A 185 -14.39 5.39 5.59
C LEU A 185 -15.07 6.08 4.41
N ILE A 186 -16.34 6.49 4.58
CA ILE A 186 -17.24 6.86 3.46
C ILE A 186 -17.66 8.34 3.44
N GLY A 187 -17.31 9.12 4.46
CA GLY A 187 -17.76 10.50 4.66
C GLY A 187 -19.06 10.60 5.46
N SER A 188 -19.63 11.80 5.53
CA SER A 188 -20.82 12.08 6.35
C SER A 188 -21.84 12.94 5.61
N GLU A 189 -22.99 13.16 6.23
CA GLU A 189 -23.95 14.20 5.84
C GLU A 189 -23.71 15.45 6.70
N ASP A 190 -23.63 16.63 6.07
CA ASP A 190 -23.53 17.90 6.76
C ASP A 190 -24.91 18.33 7.26
N ILE A 191 -25.13 18.13 8.55
CA ILE A 191 -26.39 18.46 9.23
C ILE A 191 -26.76 19.94 9.04
N SER A 192 -25.78 20.85 8.94
CA SER A 192 -26.05 22.29 8.75
C SER A 192 -26.65 22.62 7.39
N LYS A 193 -26.49 21.73 6.40
CA LYS A 193 -27.06 21.87 5.06
C LYS A 193 -28.49 21.29 4.96
N LEU A 194 -28.91 20.46 5.92
CA LEU A 194 -30.24 19.84 5.95
C LEU A 194 -31.37 20.85 6.17
N ASP A 195 -31.08 22.00 6.79
CA ASP A 195 -32.05 23.10 6.91
C ASP A 195 -32.38 23.75 5.55
N ARG A 196 -31.48 23.62 4.57
CA ARG A 196 -31.60 24.27 3.24
C ARG A 196 -31.91 23.31 2.11
N TYR A 197 -31.49 22.05 2.24
CA TYR A 197 -31.62 21.03 1.22
C TYR A 197 -32.25 19.78 1.81
N SER A 198 -33.04 19.06 1.01
CA SER A 198 -33.61 17.79 1.44
C SER A 198 -32.52 16.76 1.75
N GLU A 199 -32.79 15.82 2.65
CA GLU A 199 -31.88 14.71 2.98
C GLU A 199 -31.40 13.92 1.75
N GLY A 200 -32.19 13.84 0.67
CA GLY A 200 -31.78 13.15 -0.56
C GLY A 200 -30.99 14.01 -1.56
N ASP A 201 -30.68 15.27 -1.24
CA ASP A 201 -29.94 16.16 -2.12
C ASP A 201 -28.42 15.92 -1.97
N PRO A 202 -27.70 15.54 -3.04
CA PRO A 202 -26.27 15.25 -2.95
C PRO A 202 -25.40 16.37 -2.37
N ARG A 203 -25.87 17.63 -2.35
CA ARG A 203 -25.13 18.77 -1.79
C ARG A 203 -25.01 18.71 -0.26
N VAL A 204 -25.79 17.88 0.42
CA VAL A 204 -25.66 17.64 1.86
C VAL A 204 -24.48 16.71 2.17
N LEU A 205 -23.96 15.99 1.18
CA LEU A 205 -22.87 15.04 1.36
C LEU A 205 -21.52 15.73 1.58
N GLU A 206 -20.76 15.19 2.52
CA GLU A 206 -19.34 15.45 2.70
C GLU A 206 -18.55 14.17 2.44
N LEU A 207 -18.20 13.97 1.17
CA LEU A 207 -17.40 12.84 0.71
C LEU A 207 -15.91 13.02 1.08
N SER A 208 -15.62 13.02 2.37
CA SER A 208 -14.28 13.26 2.95
C SER A 208 -13.66 12.00 3.59
N GLY A 209 -14.37 10.87 3.52
CA GLY A 209 -13.93 9.57 4.01
C GLY A 209 -12.66 9.05 3.32
N ALA A 210 -12.01 8.06 3.94
CA ALA A 210 -10.75 7.50 3.47
C ALA A 210 -10.82 6.98 2.02
N PHE A 211 -11.95 6.36 1.62
CA PHE A 211 -12.12 5.88 0.25
C PHE A 211 -12.35 7.00 -0.76
N ASN A 212 -12.95 8.12 -0.34
CA ASN A 212 -13.16 9.29 -1.18
C ASN A 212 -11.82 10.00 -1.44
N VAL A 213 -11.09 10.33 -0.37
CA VAL A 213 -9.82 11.06 -0.46
C VAL A 213 -8.69 10.21 -1.01
N GLY A 214 -8.75 8.89 -0.80
CA GLY A 214 -7.80 7.90 -1.33
C GLY A 214 -8.08 7.48 -2.77
N ASN A 215 -9.15 8.00 -3.39
CA ASN A 215 -9.50 7.67 -4.76
C ASN A 215 -8.38 8.08 -5.74
N ARG A 216 -8.21 7.33 -6.82
CA ARG A 216 -7.13 7.44 -7.81
C ARG A 216 -5.74 7.02 -7.33
N GLY A 217 -5.56 6.70 -6.05
CA GLY A 217 -4.28 6.33 -5.46
C GLY A 217 -4.40 5.16 -4.48
N LEU A 218 -4.15 5.39 -3.19
CA LEU A 218 -3.99 4.34 -2.19
C LEU A 218 -4.75 4.64 -0.90
N VAL A 219 -5.34 3.61 -0.29
CA VAL A 219 -5.91 3.65 1.06
C VAL A 219 -5.15 2.67 1.96
N GLU A 220 -4.60 3.19 3.05
CA GLU A 220 -3.90 2.44 4.09
C GLU A 220 -4.83 2.10 5.25
N PHE A 221 -4.89 0.83 5.65
CA PHE A 221 -5.51 0.39 6.91
C PHE A 221 -4.43 -0.01 7.93
N ILE A 222 -4.35 0.75 9.02
CA ILE A 222 -3.37 0.55 10.10
C ILE A 222 -3.99 -0.37 11.15
N GLU A 223 -3.30 -1.47 11.47
CA GLU A 223 -3.74 -2.47 12.46
C GLU A 223 -5.18 -2.94 12.18
N VAL A 224 -5.43 -3.31 10.92
CA VAL A 224 -6.77 -3.51 10.35
C VAL A 224 -7.68 -4.42 11.19
N PHE A 225 -7.15 -5.47 11.82
CA PHE A 225 -7.93 -6.43 12.62
C PHE A 225 -8.22 -6.00 14.06
N LYS A 226 -7.83 -4.79 14.46
CA LYS A 226 -8.35 -4.16 15.68
C LYS A 226 -9.74 -3.55 15.49
N ASN A 227 -10.15 -3.35 14.24
CA ASN A 227 -11.46 -2.81 13.91
C ASN A 227 -12.53 -3.92 13.89
N GLU A 228 -13.79 -3.52 14.05
CA GLU A 228 -14.93 -4.43 13.96
C GLU A 228 -15.17 -4.97 12.55
N THR A 229 -15.92 -6.07 12.50
CA THR A 229 -16.21 -6.80 11.25
C THR A 229 -16.91 -5.92 10.22
N GLU A 230 -17.74 -4.95 10.62
CA GLU A 230 -18.41 -4.02 9.68
C GLU A 230 -17.42 -3.16 8.87
N TYR A 231 -16.33 -2.70 9.51
CA TYR A 231 -15.25 -1.96 8.82
C TYR A 231 -14.55 -2.85 7.81
N LEU A 232 -14.32 -4.11 8.18
CA LEU A 232 -13.70 -5.10 7.30
C LEU A 232 -14.61 -5.39 6.10
N HIS A 233 -15.92 -5.54 6.32
CA HIS A 233 -16.89 -5.72 5.24
C HIS A 233 -16.89 -4.55 4.28
N THR A 234 -16.92 -3.31 4.78
CA THR A 234 -16.85 -2.10 3.94
C THR A 234 -15.57 -2.07 3.10
N MET A 235 -14.42 -2.43 3.69
CA MET A 235 -13.15 -2.55 2.99
C MET A 235 -13.18 -3.61 1.87
N ILE A 236 -13.78 -4.78 2.14
CA ILE A 236 -13.91 -5.84 1.14
C ILE A 236 -14.86 -5.42 0.01
N THR A 237 -16.01 -4.83 0.32
CA THR A 237 -16.95 -4.32 -0.68
C THR A 237 -16.28 -3.26 -1.56
N ALA A 238 -15.54 -2.33 -0.96
CA ALA A 238 -14.77 -1.32 -1.69
C ALA A 238 -13.75 -1.95 -2.64
N THR A 239 -13.08 -3.04 -2.24
CA THR A 239 -12.08 -3.69 -3.09
C THR A 239 -12.70 -4.50 -4.22
N GLN A 240 -13.79 -5.24 -3.96
CA GLN A 240 -14.42 -6.15 -4.91
C GLN A 240 -15.29 -5.42 -5.92
N GLU A 241 -16.26 -4.65 -5.42
CA GLU A 241 -17.28 -3.98 -6.23
C GLU A 241 -16.76 -2.66 -6.80
N LYS A 242 -15.64 -2.14 -6.28
CA LYS A 242 -15.14 -0.79 -6.57
C LYS A 242 -16.19 0.28 -6.28
N MET A 243 -17.06 0.01 -5.31
CA MET A 243 -18.12 0.90 -4.87
C MET A 243 -18.17 0.88 -3.33
N VAL A 244 -18.47 2.02 -2.73
CA VAL A 244 -18.77 2.14 -1.31
C VAL A 244 -20.15 2.76 -1.13
N PRO A 245 -20.88 2.45 -0.03
CA PRO A 245 -22.11 3.18 0.28
C PRO A 245 -21.80 4.67 0.42
N ALA A 246 -22.65 5.51 -0.16
CA ALA A 246 -22.65 6.94 0.14
C ALA A 246 -23.25 7.15 1.54
N PRO A 247 -22.85 8.20 2.26
CA PRO A 247 -23.49 8.58 3.52
C PRO A 247 -25.01 8.76 3.35
N GLY A 248 -25.77 8.33 4.35
CA GLY A 248 -27.24 8.37 4.33
C GLY A 248 -27.86 7.49 3.23
N ARG A 249 -28.88 8.01 2.54
CA ARG A 249 -29.64 7.28 1.51
C ARG A 249 -29.30 7.70 0.08
N HIS A 250 -28.01 7.93 -0.18
CA HIS A 250 -27.51 8.45 -1.46
C HIS A 250 -26.98 7.37 -2.44
N GLY A 251 -27.23 6.10 -2.16
CA GLY A 251 -26.81 4.98 -3.00
C GLY A 251 -25.34 4.63 -2.81
N THR A 252 -24.61 4.44 -3.91
CA THR A 252 -23.21 4.01 -3.88
C THR A 252 -22.31 4.93 -4.70
N VAL A 253 -21.04 4.99 -4.31
CA VAL A 253 -20.02 5.84 -4.90
C VAL A 253 -18.88 4.98 -5.42
N TYR A 254 -18.48 5.21 -6.66
CA TYR A 254 -17.36 4.51 -7.28
C TYR A 254 -16.01 4.93 -6.68
N VAL A 255 -15.17 3.94 -6.41
CA VAL A 255 -13.85 4.06 -5.82
C VAL A 255 -12.80 3.29 -6.63
N ASP A 256 -11.87 4.02 -7.23
CA ASP A 256 -10.67 3.50 -7.87
C ASP A 256 -9.46 3.70 -6.95
N THR A 257 -9.27 2.80 -5.99
CA THR A 257 -8.12 2.86 -5.07
C THR A 257 -7.47 1.48 -4.88
N CYS A 258 -6.18 1.50 -4.54
CA CYS A 258 -5.46 0.35 -4.02
C CYS A 258 -5.66 0.30 -2.51
N ILE A 259 -6.17 -0.81 -1.99
CA ILE A 259 -6.31 -0.99 -0.55
C ILE A 259 -5.15 -1.83 -0.05
N VAL A 260 -4.37 -1.24 0.85
CA VAL A 260 -3.23 -1.92 1.49
C VAL A 260 -3.41 -1.85 3.00
N ALA A 261 -3.38 -3.00 3.65
CA ALA A 261 -3.57 -3.13 5.08
C ALA A 261 -2.30 -3.69 5.74
N HIS A 262 -2.11 -3.40 7.02
CA HIS A 262 -1.04 -4.05 7.79
C HIS A 262 -1.45 -4.27 9.23
N SER A 263 -0.95 -5.33 9.86
CA SER A 263 -1.16 -5.59 11.29
C SER A 263 -0.04 -6.47 11.85
N ASN A 264 -0.13 -6.82 13.13
CA ASN A 264 0.84 -7.73 13.73
C ASN A 264 0.44 -9.22 13.49
N GLU A 265 1.41 -10.11 13.65
CA GLU A 265 1.20 -11.56 13.45
C GLU A 265 0.16 -12.13 14.44
N ALA A 266 0.16 -11.67 15.69
CA ALA A 266 -0.74 -12.20 16.72
C ALA A 266 -2.21 -11.90 16.42
N GLU A 267 -2.52 -10.69 15.94
CA GLU A 267 -3.84 -10.27 15.46
C GLU A 267 -4.28 -11.10 14.27
N TRP A 268 -3.38 -11.32 13.30
CA TRP A 268 -3.70 -12.17 12.16
C TRP A 268 -4.03 -13.60 12.59
N GLN A 269 -3.25 -14.19 13.50
CA GLN A 269 -3.52 -15.55 13.97
C GLN A 269 -4.85 -15.64 14.73
N LYS A 270 -5.19 -14.64 15.54
CA LYS A 270 -6.49 -14.54 16.21
C LYS A 270 -7.63 -14.42 15.19
N PHE A 271 -7.49 -13.52 14.22
CA PHE A 271 -8.48 -13.29 13.17
C PHE A 271 -8.72 -14.54 12.32
N LYS A 272 -7.64 -15.23 11.93
CA LYS A 272 -7.68 -16.47 11.15
C LYS A 272 -8.30 -17.65 11.92
N ALA A 273 -8.16 -17.68 13.24
CA ALA A 273 -8.70 -18.77 14.06
C ALA A 273 -10.24 -18.71 14.19
N ASP A 274 -10.84 -17.56 13.92
CA ASP A 274 -12.29 -17.38 13.96
C ASP A 274 -12.92 -17.73 12.59
N HIS A 275 -13.76 -18.77 12.59
CA HIS A 275 -14.43 -19.28 11.40
C HIS A 275 -15.43 -18.28 10.78
N THR A 276 -15.95 -17.32 11.55
CA THR A 276 -16.86 -16.31 11.00
C THR A 276 -16.19 -15.38 9.99
N ASN A 277 -14.85 -15.30 10.04
CA ASN A 277 -14.04 -14.43 9.17
C ASN A 277 -13.57 -15.09 7.87
N GLU A 278 -13.95 -16.35 7.60
CA GLU A 278 -13.47 -17.12 6.45
C GLU A 278 -13.70 -16.39 5.12
N ALA A 279 -14.87 -15.79 4.93
CA ALA A 279 -15.20 -15.02 3.72
C ALA A 279 -14.28 -13.80 3.48
N ILE A 280 -13.70 -13.24 4.54
CA ILE A 280 -12.79 -12.10 4.47
C ILE A 280 -11.37 -12.58 4.09
N LEU A 281 -10.96 -13.77 4.56
CA LEU A 281 -9.64 -14.33 4.29
C LEU A 281 -9.37 -14.54 2.80
N ASP A 282 -10.38 -15.00 2.05
CA ASP A 282 -10.28 -15.21 0.59
C ASP A 282 -10.04 -13.92 -0.19
N ARG A 283 -10.31 -12.77 0.44
CA ARG A 283 -10.23 -11.44 -0.18
C ARG A 283 -8.98 -10.69 0.24
N ILE A 284 -8.04 -11.37 0.87
CA ILE A 284 -6.79 -10.81 1.36
C ILE A 284 -5.60 -11.55 0.73
N VAL A 285 -4.71 -10.80 0.08
CA VAL A 285 -3.41 -11.30 -0.36
C VAL A 285 -2.38 -11.03 0.72
N VAL A 286 -1.99 -12.09 1.43
CA VAL A 286 -1.02 -12.00 2.53
C VAL A 286 0.41 -11.96 1.99
N VAL A 287 1.12 -10.87 2.27
CA VAL A 287 2.55 -10.74 2.06
C VAL A 287 3.27 -10.68 3.40
N LYS A 288 4.12 -11.70 3.66
CA LYS A 288 4.95 -11.75 4.85
C LYS A 288 6.12 -10.77 4.76
N VAL A 289 6.29 -9.99 5.81
CA VAL A 289 7.35 -9.01 6.01
C VAL A 289 8.17 -9.45 7.24
N PRO A 290 9.07 -10.44 7.09
CA PRO A 290 9.85 -10.99 8.20
C PRO A 290 10.95 -10.02 8.64
N TYR A 291 11.56 -10.31 9.80
CA TYR A 291 12.81 -9.65 10.16
C TYR A 291 13.93 -10.01 9.19
N ASN A 292 14.80 -9.04 8.92
CA ASN A 292 16.05 -9.34 8.24
C ASN A 292 16.98 -10.15 9.16
N LEU A 293 17.46 -11.28 8.64
CA LEU A 293 18.40 -12.16 9.33
C LEU A 293 19.80 -12.12 8.71
N ARG A 294 19.99 -11.36 7.62
CA ARG A 294 21.30 -11.23 6.97
C ARG A 294 22.09 -10.10 7.61
N LEU A 295 23.24 -10.45 8.17
CA LEU A 295 24.10 -9.50 8.90
C LEU A 295 24.55 -8.32 8.03
N SER A 296 24.92 -8.57 6.76
CA SER A 296 25.36 -7.51 5.85
C SER A 296 24.26 -6.47 5.63
N GLU A 297 23.03 -6.93 5.49
CA GLU A 297 21.86 -6.09 5.27
C GLU A 297 21.44 -5.37 6.55
N GLU A 298 21.56 -6.01 7.72
CA GLU A 298 21.23 -5.40 9.01
C GLU A 298 22.18 -4.23 9.32
N VAL A 299 23.47 -4.39 8.99
CA VAL A 299 24.44 -3.29 9.11
C VAL A 299 24.07 -2.11 8.21
N LYS A 300 23.56 -2.35 6.99
CA LYS A 300 23.08 -1.27 6.11
C LYS A 300 21.86 -0.56 6.70
N ILE A 301 20.94 -1.30 7.32
CA ILE A 301 19.78 -0.74 8.02
C ILE A 301 20.22 0.21 9.13
N TYR A 302 21.16 -0.20 9.99
CA TYR A 302 21.69 0.70 11.03
C TYR A 302 22.42 1.92 10.46
N ARG A 303 23.24 1.74 9.41
CA ARG A 303 23.89 2.87 8.73
C ARG A 303 22.87 3.86 8.17
N LYS A 304 21.79 3.36 7.56
CA LYS A 304 20.68 4.20 7.06
C LYS A 304 20.04 5.00 8.20
N PHE A 305 19.74 4.37 9.33
CA PHE A 305 19.15 5.07 10.47
C PHE A 305 20.08 6.11 11.09
N LEU A 306 21.38 5.80 11.19
CA LEU A 306 22.38 6.75 11.66
C LEU A 306 22.56 7.93 10.70
N GLY A 307 22.55 7.70 9.39
CA GLY A 307 22.59 8.78 8.41
C GLY A 307 21.36 9.70 8.43
N ARG A 308 20.25 9.26 9.05
CA ARG A 308 19.04 10.06 9.25
C ARG A 308 18.94 10.66 10.65
N SER A 309 19.83 10.30 11.58
CA SER A 309 19.81 10.82 12.93
C SER A 309 20.78 12.00 13.07
N LYS A 310 20.62 12.78 14.14
CA LYS A 310 21.58 13.84 14.52
C LYS A 310 22.79 13.26 15.29
N PHE A 311 23.17 12.02 15.01
CA PHE A 311 24.21 11.33 15.77
C PHE A 311 25.59 11.71 15.20
N GLU A 312 26.35 12.50 15.95
CA GLU A 312 27.64 13.07 15.50
C GLU A 312 28.86 12.35 16.10
N ALA A 313 28.66 11.45 17.07
CA ALA A 313 29.77 10.81 17.75
C ALA A 313 30.47 9.76 16.86
N VAL A 314 31.78 9.62 17.05
CA VAL A 314 32.58 8.61 16.35
C VAL A 314 32.16 7.22 16.82
N ILE A 315 31.71 6.39 15.88
CA ILE A 315 31.37 4.99 16.14
C ILE A 315 32.64 4.15 15.98
N ALA A 316 32.99 3.41 17.02
CA ALA A 316 34.14 2.52 16.96
C ALA A 316 33.99 1.44 15.86
N PRO A 317 35.09 0.96 15.27
CA PRO A 317 35.05 -0.13 14.30
C PRO A 317 34.29 -1.35 14.86
N HIS A 318 33.56 -2.05 13.99
CA HIS A 318 32.74 -3.22 14.33
C HIS A 318 31.56 -3.00 15.28
N THR A 319 31.35 -1.81 15.87
CA THR A 319 30.20 -1.55 16.76
C THR A 319 28.87 -1.87 16.09
N LEU A 320 28.66 -1.41 14.85
CA LEU A 320 27.43 -1.71 14.10
C LEU A 320 27.30 -3.19 13.75
N GLU A 321 28.42 -3.86 13.49
CA GLU A 321 28.43 -5.29 13.20
C GLU A 321 28.03 -6.10 14.44
N ILE A 322 28.57 -5.77 15.61
CA ILE A 322 28.26 -6.42 16.89
C ILE A 322 26.80 -6.14 17.29
N ALA A 323 26.34 -4.89 17.17
CA ALA A 323 24.95 -4.53 17.43
C ALA A 323 23.99 -5.30 16.51
N SER A 324 24.33 -5.40 15.22
CA SER A 324 23.56 -6.20 14.25
C SER A 324 23.57 -7.70 14.59
N MET A 325 24.71 -8.24 15.03
CA MET A 325 24.79 -9.62 15.47
C MET A 325 23.89 -9.88 16.67
N PHE A 326 23.93 -9.00 17.67
CA PHE A 326 23.06 -9.10 18.84
C PHE A 326 21.57 -9.05 18.47
N ALA A 327 21.18 -8.10 17.61
CA ALA A 327 19.80 -7.96 17.15
C ALA A 327 19.31 -9.17 16.34
N ILE A 328 20.17 -9.80 15.53
CA ILE A 328 19.80 -11.02 14.79
C ILE A 328 19.70 -12.21 15.76
N LEU A 329 20.63 -12.35 16.72
CA LEU A 329 20.62 -13.44 17.69
C LEU A 329 19.36 -13.45 18.56
N SER A 330 18.81 -12.28 18.92
CA SER A 330 17.56 -12.20 19.68
C SER A 330 16.31 -12.60 18.88
N ARG A 331 16.41 -12.64 17.55
CA ARG A 331 15.32 -13.01 16.63
C ARG A 331 15.46 -14.44 16.08
N LEU A 332 16.62 -15.07 16.24
CA LEU A 332 16.89 -16.41 15.74
C LEU A 332 16.30 -17.46 16.67
N GLU A 333 15.43 -18.30 16.13
CA GLU A 333 14.96 -19.47 16.84
C GLU A 333 16.08 -20.51 17.03
N PRO A 334 16.15 -21.19 18.18
CA PRO A 334 17.06 -22.31 18.39
C PRO A 334 16.87 -23.39 17.32
N SER A 335 17.95 -24.10 16.97
CA SER A 335 17.89 -25.25 16.08
C SER A 335 18.59 -26.43 16.72
N ALA A 336 18.01 -27.63 16.60
CA ALA A 336 18.66 -28.86 17.04
C ALA A 336 19.96 -29.18 16.27
N LYS A 337 20.17 -28.56 15.09
CA LYS A 337 21.30 -28.87 14.19
C LYS A 337 22.56 -28.05 14.46
N CYS A 338 22.43 -26.85 15.06
CA CYS A 338 23.58 -25.98 15.30
C CYS A 338 23.27 -24.91 16.35
N ASP A 339 24.31 -24.41 17.01
CA ASP A 339 24.22 -23.27 17.92
C ASP A 339 23.86 -21.97 17.17
N LEU A 340 23.28 -21.02 17.89
CA LEU A 340 22.81 -19.74 17.34
C LEU A 340 23.93 -18.95 16.64
N MET A 341 25.16 -19.03 17.14
CA MET A 341 26.30 -18.32 16.56
C MET A 341 26.74 -18.95 15.24
N THR A 342 26.75 -20.28 15.15
CA THR A 342 26.95 -20.98 13.88
C THR A 342 25.83 -20.69 12.89
N LYS A 343 24.57 -20.66 13.35
CA LYS A 343 23.41 -20.27 12.54
C LYS A 343 23.56 -18.87 11.96
N LEU A 344 23.95 -17.89 12.78
CA LEU A 344 24.23 -16.52 12.33
C LEU A 344 25.37 -16.46 11.30
N LYS A 345 26.46 -17.23 11.49
CA LYS A 345 27.56 -17.30 10.53
C LYS A 345 27.16 -17.90 9.18
N ILE A 346 26.17 -18.80 9.17
CA ILE A 346 25.57 -19.33 7.95
C ILE A 346 24.79 -18.23 7.22
N TYR A 347 23.92 -17.49 7.93
CA TYR A 347 23.18 -16.34 7.38
C TYR A 347 24.07 -15.17 6.94
N LYS A 348 25.30 -15.06 7.46
CA LYS A 348 26.34 -14.09 7.03
C LYS A 348 26.97 -14.44 5.67
N ALA A 349 26.68 -15.61 5.09
CA ALA A 349 27.36 -16.13 3.91
C ALA A 349 28.90 -16.13 4.08
N ARG A 350 29.37 -16.80 5.14
CA ARG A 350 30.77 -17.17 5.46
C ARG A 350 31.86 -16.33 4.78
N ARG A 351 32.24 -15.20 5.41
CA ARG A 351 33.59 -14.63 5.25
C ARG A 351 34.52 -15.42 6.18
N SER A 352 35.52 -16.07 5.60
CA SER A 352 36.57 -16.81 6.29
C SER A 352 37.22 -15.94 7.38
N TRP A 353 36.97 -16.26 8.65
CA TRP A 353 37.82 -15.87 9.78
C TRP A 353 39.09 -16.73 9.78
N ARG A 354 39.86 -16.63 8.69
CA ARG A 354 41.21 -17.19 8.56
C ARG A 354 42.06 -16.19 7.78
N ARG A 355 42.42 -15.10 8.45
CA ARG A 355 43.60 -14.24 8.19
C ARG A 355 43.59 -13.05 9.17
N ALA A 356 43.75 -13.36 10.44
CA ALA A 356 44.22 -12.43 11.48
C ALA A 356 44.91 -13.29 12.55
N GLY A 357 46.06 -13.83 12.17
CA GLY A 357 46.79 -14.86 12.92
C GLY A 357 47.86 -15.45 12.04
N ARG A 358 48.80 -14.58 11.61
CA ARG A 358 50.09 -14.82 10.95
C ARG A 358 50.41 -13.62 10.05
N ARG A 359 50.87 -12.54 10.67
CA ARG A 359 52.09 -11.88 10.23
C ARG A 359 52.89 -11.60 11.49
N SER A 360 54.07 -12.19 11.49
CA SER A 360 55.23 -11.96 12.35
C SER A 360 55.57 -10.49 12.44
#